data_AF-A0A2N0QLU2-F1
#
_entry.id   AF-A0A2N0QLU2-F1
#
_cell.length_a   1.000
_cell.length_b   1.000
_cell.length_c   1.000
_cell.angle_alpha   90.00
_cell.angle_beta   90.00
_cell.angle_gamma   90.00
#
_symmetry.space_group_name_H-M   'P 1'
#
loop_
_entity.id
_entity.type
_entity.pdbx_description
1 polymer ?
#
loop_
_entity_poly.entity_id
_entity_poly.type
_entity_poly.pdbx_seq_one_letter_code
_entity_poly.pdbx_strand_id
1 'polypeptide(L)'
;MSNYSSLSRVLSPFRVQTKFEENTLPASYTTDIMAFCFVVGTLIESTFEVTGQAGMSISALREIIYDKNKNYFEEIKVDANKLHLWKVDIPGDVENVKLKKLERRSHDINDENTTIQELGGEKLTPFKYFGDIFACSSSKNIRIIAQPPQPATT
;
A
#
# COMPACT_ATOMS: atom_id res chain seq x y z
N MET A 1 -49.32 -72.37 24.64
CA MET A 1 -49.44 -71.59 25.89
C MET A 1 -48.07 -71.03 26.22
N SER A 2 -47.96 -69.70 26.32
CA SER A 2 -47.01 -68.98 27.20
C SER A 2 -45.51 -69.12 26.84
N ASN A 3 -44.63 -68.12 26.92
CA ASN A 3 -44.71 -66.75 27.40
C ASN A 3 -43.32 -66.07 27.22
N TYR A 4 -43.31 -64.75 27.41
CA TYR A 4 -42.19 -63.89 27.84
C TYR A 4 -41.06 -63.49 26.89
N SER A 5 -41.12 -62.19 26.55
CA SER A 5 -40.00 -61.28 26.28
C SER A 5 -38.86 -61.38 27.29
N SER A 6 -37.63 -61.24 26.82
CA SER A 6 -36.70 -60.29 27.44
C SER A 6 -35.57 -59.84 26.53
N LEU A 7 -35.29 -58.55 26.68
CA LEU A 7 -34.30 -57.73 26.02
C LEU A 7 -32.87 -58.20 26.30
N SER A 8 -32.01 -58.11 25.30
CA SER A 8 -30.62 -57.69 25.51
C SER A 8 -30.12 -56.91 24.29
N ARG A 9 -29.85 -55.62 24.53
CA ARG A 9 -29.13 -54.72 23.61
C ARG A 9 -27.65 -55.12 23.63
N VAL A 10 -27.00 -55.23 22.47
CA VAL A 10 -25.54 -55.08 22.37
C VAL A 10 -25.17 -54.17 21.19
N LEU A 11 -24.65 -53.01 21.60
CA LEU A 11 -23.76 -52.00 20.99
C LEU A 11 -23.26 -52.27 19.54
N SER A 12 -23.58 -51.45 18.54
CA SER A 12 -23.02 -50.12 18.17
C SER A 12 -21.68 -50.20 17.35
N PRO A 13 -21.14 -49.11 16.79
CA PRO A 13 -21.30 -48.72 15.38
C PRO A 13 -19.94 -48.58 14.66
N PHE A 14 -19.72 -49.24 13.53
CA PHE A 14 -18.59 -48.91 12.66
C PHE A 14 -18.99 -47.83 11.66
N ARG A 15 -19.07 -46.59 12.14
CA ARG A 15 -18.92 -45.40 11.28
C ARG A 15 -17.67 -44.68 11.77
N VAL A 16 -16.54 -45.02 11.15
CA VAL A 16 -15.29 -44.26 11.28
C VAL A 16 -15.59 -42.85 10.75
N GLN A 17 -15.93 -41.93 11.64
CA GLN A 17 -15.82 -40.51 11.35
C GLN A 17 -14.34 -40.16 11.47
N THR A 18 -13.62 -40.17 10.35
CA THR A 18 -12.38 -39.40 10.24
C THR A 18 -12.77 -37.94 10.41
N LYS A 19 -12.56 -37.43 11.62
CA LYS A 19 -12.56 -36.01 11.90
C LYS A 19 -11.42 -35.43 11.08
N PHE A 20 -11.73 -34.88 9.91
CA PHE A 20 -10.87 -33.85 9.34
C PHE A 20 -10.95 -32.70 10.34
N GLU A 21 -9.92 -32.62 11.18
CA GLU A 21 -9.59 -31.40 11.88
C GLU A 21 -9.34 -30.38 10.77
N GLU A 22 -10.38 -29.58 10.49
CA GLU A 22 -10.24 -28.38 9.71
C GLU A 22 -9.35 -27.47 10.55
N ASN A 23 -8.04 -27.60 10.35
CA ASN A 23 -7.05 -26.64 10.81
C ASN A 23 -7.36 -25.36 10.04
N THR A 24 -8.36 -24.62 10.50
CA THR A 24 -8.70 -23.30 9.99
C THR A 24 -7.41 -22.51 10.07
N LEU A 25 -6.78 -22.27 8.93
CA LEU A 25 -5.65 -21.36 8.82
C LEU A 25 -6.07 -20.09 9.56
N PRO A 26 -5.22 -19.53 10.44
CA PRO A 26 -5.60 -18.30 11.14
C PRO A 26 -5.98 -17.30 10.05
N ALA A 27 -7.18 -16.72 10.17
CA ALA A 27 -7.57 -15.59 9.35
C ALA A 27 -6.41 -14.60 9.44
N SER A 28 -5.59 -14.50 8.39
CA SER A 28 -4.44 -13.62 8.41
C SER A 28 -5.04 -12.24 8.48
N TYR A 29 -4.96 -11.60 9.65
CA TYR A 29 -5.27 -10.19 9.80
C TYR A 29 -4.24 -9.48 8.94
N THR A 30 -4.55 -9.29 7.65
CA THR A 30 -3.75 -8.46 6.77
C THR A 30 -3.97 -7.05 7.27
N THR A 31 -3.08 -6.59 8.14
CA THR A 31 -3.09 -5.20 8.59
C THR A 31 -2.83 -4.34 7.35
N ASP A 32 -3.81 -3.55 6.95
CA ASP A 32 -3.63 -2.58 5.89
C ASP A 32 -2.59 -1.57 6.34
N ILE A 33 -1.61 -1.35 5.47
CA ILE A 33 -0.57 -0.34 5.65
C ILE A 33 -1.10 0.94 5.03
N MET A 34 -0.85 2.05 5.71
CA MET A 34 -1.26 3.38 5.28
C MET A 34 -0.02 4.25 5.08
N ALA A 35 -0.01 5.02 4.00
CA ALA A 35 1.05 5.98 3.71
C ALA A 35 0.47 7.21 3.01
N PHE A 36 0.90 8.40 3.43
CA PHE A 36 0.54 9.63 2.71
C PHE A 36 1.45 9.83 1.51
N CYS A 37 0.81 10.13 0.38
CA CYS A 37 1.44 10.33 -0.92
C CYS A 37 1.22 11.77 -1.40
N PHE A 38 2.33 12.42 -1.75
CA PHE A 38 2.35 13.71 -2.42
C PHE A 38 2.70 13.51 -3.91
N VAL A 39 1.98 14.17 -4.81
CA VAL A 39 2.26 14.13 -6.26
C VAL A 39 2.94 15.43 -6.67
N VAL A 40 4.09 15.32 -7.33
CA VAL A 40 4.81 16.52 -7.75
C VAL A 40 4.10 17.24 -8.89
N GLY A 41 4.15 18.57 -8.90
CA GLY A 41 3.34 19.43 -9.76
C GLY A 41 1.96 19.77 -9.20
N THR A 42 1.66 19.35 -7.96
CA THR A 42 0.40 19.65 -7.27
C THR A 42 0.63 20.45 -5.98
N LEU A 43 -0.47 20.94 -5.40
CA LEU A 43 -0.44 21.63 -4.10
C LEU A 43 -0.20 20.61 -2.98
N ILE A 44 0.55 21.00 -1.95
CA ILE A 44 0.84 20.11 -0.80
C ILE A 44 -0.43 19.62 -0.09
N GLU A 45 -1.48 20.45 -0.07
CA GLU A 45 -2.80 20.16 0.49
C GLU A 45 -3.52 19.02 -0.26
N SER A 46 -3.12 18.73 -1.50
CA SER A 46 -3.66 17.61 -2.27
C SER A 46 -3.03 16.26 -1.90
N THR A 47 -2.09 16.23 -0.95
CA THR A 47 -1.54 14.98 -0.38
C THR A 47 -2.69 14.10 0.09
N PHE A 48 -2.65 12.82 -0.29
CA PHE A 48 -3.72 11.88 -0.02
C PHE A 48 -3.18 10.59 0.59
N GLU A 49 -4.06 9.90 1.31
CA GLU A 49 -3.77 8.59 1.86
C GLU A 49 -3.84 7.50 0.79
N VAL A 50 -2.84 6.62 0.82
CA VAL A 50 -2.80 5.36 0.07
C VAL A 50 -2.77 4.21 1.06
N THR A 51 -3.67 3.26 0.84
CA THR A 51 -3.80 2.05 1.65
C THR A 51 -3.44 0.82 0.82
N GLY A 52 -2.80 -0.16 1.44
CA GLY A 52 -2.40 -1.38 0.76
C GLY A 52 -1.93 -2.48 1.69
N GLN A 53 -2.01 -3.72 1.23
CA GLN A 53 -1.54 -4.88 1.97
C GLN A 53 -0.02 -5.01 1.89
N ALA A 54 0.59 -5.69 2.87
CA ALA A 54 2.04 -5.90 2.92
C ALA A 54 2.61 -6.54 1.64
N GLY A 55 1.89 -7.48 1.03
CA GLY A 55 2.31 -8.15 -0.21
C GLY A 55 2.03 -7.36 -1.51
N MET A 56 1.51 -6.14 -1.43
CA MET A 56 1.28 -5.29 -2.60
C MET A 56 2.62 -4.91 -3.23
N SER A 57 2.78 -5.06 -4.54
CA SER A 57 4.00 -4.62 -5.23
C SER A 57 4.03 -3.10 -5.40
N ILE A 58 5.22 -2.53 -5.51
CA ILE A 58 5.38 -1.11 -5.85
C ILE A 58 4.80 -0.77 -7.23
N SER A 59 4.74 -1.72 -8.16
CA SER A 59 4.03 -1.54 -9.43
C SER A 59 2.53 -1.36 -9.24
N ALA A 60 1.89 -2.18 -8.40
CA ALA A 60 0.47 -2.02 -8.08
C ALA A 60 0.20 -0.70 -7.34
N LEU A 61 1.12 -0.29 -6.46
CA LEU A 61 1.06 1.02 -5.79
C LEU A 61 1.04 2.18 -6.80
N ARG A 62 1.79 2.10 -7.91
CA ARG A 62 1.77 3.14 -8.96
C ARG A 62 0.40 3.29 -9.60
N GLU A 63 -0.26 2.18 -9.92
CA GLU A 63 -1.60 2.20 -10.51
C GLU A 63 -2.60 2.87 -9.56
N ILE A 64 -2.55 2.55 -8.25
CA ILE A 64 -3.41 3.18 -7.24
C ILE A 64 -3.20 4.69 -7.16
N ILE A 65 -1.93 5.14 -7.16
CA ILE A 65 -1.58 6.56 -7.15
C ILE A 65 -2.09 7.24 -8.42
N TYR A 66 -1.90 6.60 -9.57
CA TYR A 66 -2.36 7.08 -10.86
C TYR A 66 -3.87 7.27 -10.86
N ASP A 67 -4.64 6.24 -10.48
CA ASP A 67 -6.10 6.28 -10.49
C ASP A 67 -6.66 7.40 -9.59
N LYS A 68 -6.04 7.64 -8.42
CA LYS A 68 -6.44 8.72 -7.50
C LYS A 68 -6.21 10.13 -8.06
N ASN A 69 -5.27 10.31 -9.00
CA ASN A 69 -4.96 11.60 -9.63
C ASN A 69 -5.07 11.53 -11.15
N LYS A 70 -5.98 10.68 -11.64
CA LYS A 70 -6.07 10.32 -13.06
C LYS A 70 -6.19 11.53 -13.97
N ASN A 71 -7.08 12.47 -13.64
CA ASN A 71 -7.28 13.68 -14.44
C ASN A 71 -5.99 14.49 -14.63
N TYR A 72 -5.20 14.64 -13.55
CA TYR A 72 -3.92 15.34 -13.61
C TYR A 72 -2.92 14.60 -14.51
N PHE A 73 -2.78 13.28 -14.33
CA PHE A 73 -1.83 12.51 -15.13
C PHE A 73 -2.23 12.38 -16.61
N GLU A 74 -3.53 12.33 -16.91
CA GLU A 74 -4.05 12.39 -18.28
C GLU A 74 -3.78 13.76 -18.93
N GLU A 75 -3.96 14.86 -18.17
CA GLU A 75 -3.66 16.21 -18.65
C GLU A 75 -2.19 16.38 -19.04
N ILE A 76 -1.27 15.88 -18.21
CA ILE A 76 0.18 15.92 -18.49
C ILE A 76 0.65 14.76 -19.37
N LYS A 77 -0.26 13.89 -19.86
CA LYS A 77 0.01 12.75 -20.76
C LYS A 77 1.06 11.76 -20.24
N VAL A 78 0.95 11.39 -18.97
CA VAL A 78 1.86 10.46 -18.30
C VAL A 78 1.14 9.17 -17.98
N ASP A 79 1.72 8.02 -18.35
CA ASP A 79 1.22 6.70 -17.97
C ASP A 79 1.69 6.31 -16.55
N ALA A 80 0.88 5.51 -15.85
CA ALA A 80 1.17 5.03 -14.49
C ALA A 80 2.55 4.36 -14.34
N ASN A 81 2.97 3.58 -15.34
CA ASN A 81 4.24 2.87 -15.33
C ASN A 81 5.46 3.80 -15.41
N LYS A 82 5.29 5.04 -15.87
CA LYS A 82 6.36 6.06 -15.97
C LYS A 82 6.58 6.82 -14.66
N LEU A 83 5.65 6.74 -13.71
CA LEU A 83 5.78 7.39 -12.42
C LEU A 83 7.02 6.90 -11.66
N HIS A 84 7.82 7.84 -11.18
CA HIS A 84 8.90 7.58 -10.25
C HIS A 84 8.36 7.73 -8.83
N LEU A 85 8.47 6.66 -8.04
CA LEU A 85 8.07 6.68 -6.65
C LEU A 85 9.31 6.80 -5.76
N TRP A 86 9.21 7.64 -4.75
CA TRP A 86 10.28 7.89 -3.78
C TRP A 86 9.74 7.67 -2.37
N LYS A 87 10.52 6.99 -1.55
CA LYS A 87 10.30 6.88 -0.10
C LYS A 87 10.89 8.10 0.58
N VAL A 88 10.10 8.77 1.41
CA VAL A 88 10.53 9.91 2.22
C VAL A 88 9.99 9.80 3.65
N ASP A 89 10.39 10.74 4.49
CA ASP A 89 9.81 10.94 5.82
C ASP A 89 9.74 12.44 6.13
N ILE A 90 8.59 13.05 5.83
CA ILE A 90 8.37 14.50 5.95
C ILE A 90 7.12 14.73 6.79
N PRO A 91 7.21 15.42 7.93
CA PRO A 91 6.04 15.83 8.70
C PRO A 91 5.12 16.72 7.84
N GLY A 92 3.85 16.36 7.72
CA GLY A 92 2.87 17.07 6.90
C GLY A 92 2.01 18.09 7.67
N ASP A 93 2.00 17.99 9.00
CA ASP A 93 1.16 18.78 9.90
C ASP A 93 1.93 19.81 10.74
N VAL A 94 3.26 19.75 10.71
CA VAL A 94 4.15 20.69 11.40
C VAL A 94 5.00 21.41 10.38
N GLU A 95 4.95 22.74 10.39
CA GLU A 95 5.78 23.58 9.55
C GLU A 95 7.26 23.26 9.81
N ASN A 96 7.95 22.76 8.80
CA ASN A 96 9.35 22.35 8.91
C ASN A 96 10.13 22.66 7.63
N VAL A 97 11.45 22.71 7.75
CA VAL A 97 12.34 23.09 6.64
C VAL A 97 12.15 22.17 5.43
N LYS A 98 11.89 20.87 5.65
CA LYS A 98 11.67 19.91 4.56
C LYS A 98 10.33 20.15 3.86
N LEU A 99 9.25 20.42 4.61
CA LEU A 99 7.94 20.73 4.05
C LEU A 99 7.97 22.03 3.23
N LYS A 100 8.56 23.11 3.77
CA LYS A 100 8.75 24.36 3.02
C LYS A 100 9.59 24.18 1.76
N LYS A 101 10.56 23.28 1.79
CA LYS A 101 11.40 22.96 0.64
C LYS A 101 10.62 22.19 -0.42
N LEU A 102 9.78 21.25 0.01
CA LEU A 102 8.88 20.50 -0.87
C LEU A 102 7.86 21.45 -1.54
N GLU A 103 7.22 22.34 -0.78
CA GLU A 103 6.25 23.32 -1.30
C GLU A 103 6.85 24.29 -2.33
N ARG A 104 8.01 24.88 -2.02
CA ARG A 104 8.65 25.85 -2.93
C ARG A 104 9.08 25.23 -4.26
N ARG A 105 9.34 23.92 -4.27
CA ARG A 105 9.92 23.22 -5.40
C ARG A 105 8.91 22.34 -6.15
N SER A 106 7.70 22.15 -5.62
CA SER A 106 6.64 21.38 -6.29
C SER A 106 6.19 21.96 -7.63
N HIS A 107 6.56 23.21 -7.93
CA HIS A 107 6.17 23.93 -9.14
C HIS A 107 7.24 23.87 -10.25
N ASP A 108 8.42 23.30 -9.98
CA ASP A 108 9.57 23.35 -10.90
C ASP A 108 9.96 21.93 -11.35
N ILE A 109 9.16 21.39 -12.29
CA ILE A 109 9.24 20.01 -12.85
C ILE A 109 10.64 19.65 -13.41
N ASN A 110 11.49 20.65 -13.62
CA ASN A 110 12.78 20.49 -14.29
C ASN A 110 13.96 20.13 -13.36
N ASP A 111 13.86 20.25 -12.03
CA ASP A 111 15.01 20.04 -11.10
C ASP A 111 14.68 19.16 -9.86
N GLU A 112 13.90 18.10 -10.08
CA GLU A 112 13.22 17.42 -8.96
C GLU A 112 13.96 16.21 -8.39
N ASN A 113 14.76 15.48 -9.18
CA ASN A 113 15.46 14.29 -8.67
C ASN A 113 16.49 14.66 -7.58
N THR A 114 17.24 15.75 -7.78
CA THR A 114 18.22 16.25 -6.80
C THR A 114 17.49 16.75 -5.54
N THR A 115 16.40 17.47 -5.71
CA THR A 115 15.60 18.01 -4.60
C THR A 115 15.00 16.92 -3.72
N ILE A 116 14.46 15.85 -4.32
CA ILE A 116 13.89 14.73 -3.56
C ILE A 116 14.98 13.98 -2.79
N GLN A 117 16.18 13.81 -3.36
CA GLN A 117 17.32 13.23 -2.65
C GLN A 117 17.76 14.10 -1.45
N GLU A 118 17.76 15.43 -1.57
CA GLU A 118 18.06 16.33 -0.46
C GLU A 118 17.02 16.27 0.67
N LEU A 119 15.79 15.82 0.39
CA LEU A 119 14.76 15.54 1.41
C LEU A 119 14.97 14.18 2.10
N GLY A 120 16.00 13.43 1.69
CA GLY A 120 16.27 12.05 2.11
C GLY A 120 15.51 11.00 1.29
N GLY A 121 15.09 11.35 0.07
CA GLY A 121 14.32 10.48 -0.79
C GLY A 121 15.11 9.29 -1.32
N GLU A 122 14.58 8.08 -1.11
CA GLU A 122 15.10 6.84 -1.69
C GLU A 122 14.18 6.41 -2.85
N LYS A 123 14.73 6.27 -4.06
CA LYS A 123 13.95 5.82 -5.22
C LYS A 123 13.48 4.38 -5.03
N LEU A 124 12.18 4.15 -5.19
CA LEU A 124 11.58 2.82 -5.04
C LEU A 124 11.71 2.01 -6.33
N THR A 125 12.19 0.78 -6.19
CA THR A 125 12.24 -0.19 -7.29
C THR A 125 10.90 -0.93 -7.40
N PRO A 126 10.49 -1.31 -8.62
CA PRO A 126 9.21 -2.00 -8.83
C PRO A 126 9.15 -3.41 -8.21
N PHE A 127 10.30 -3.96 -7.83
CA PHE A 127 10.44 -5.33 -7.31
C PHE A 127 10.27 -5.43 -5.78
N LYS A 128 10.19 -4.30 -5.06
CA LYS A 128 9.91 -4.28 -3.62
C LYS A 128 8.42 -4.42 -3.35
N TYR A 129 8.07 -4.88 -2.15
CA TYR A 129 6.70 -4.87 -1.66
C TYR A 129 6.45 -3.68 -0.74
N PHE A 130 5.19 -3.26 -0.69
CA PHE A 130 4.72 -2.13 0.11
C PHE A 130 4.98 -2.36 1.61
N GLY A 131 4.78 -3.60 2.08
CA GLY A 131 5.12 -4.04 3.43
C GLY A 131 6.58 -3.87 3.79
N ASP A 132 7.49 -4.22 2.88
CA ASP A 132 8.94 -4.15 3.14
C ASP A 132 9.41 -2.72 3.42
N ILE A 133 8.67 -1.73 2.91
CA ILE A 133 9.07 -0.32 2.95
C ILE A 133 8.31 0.46 4.03
N PHE A 134 7.02 0.15 4.23
CA PHE A 134 6.09 0.95 5.04
C PHE A 134 5.42 0.17 6.18
N ALA A 135 5.83 -1.08 6.44
CA ALA A 135 5.35 -1.79 7.62
C ALA A 135 5.66 -0.99 8.91
N CYS A 136 4.68 -0.97 9.82
CA CYS A 136 4.79 -0.39 11.16
C CYS A 136 4.84 1.15 11.27
N SER A 137 4.66 1.90 10.19
CA SER A 137 4.59 3.37 10.30
C SER A 137 3.15 3.85 10.47
N SER A 138 2.76 4.16 11.71
CA SER A 138 1.52 4.90 12.03
C SER A 138 1.72 6.42 11.98
N SER A 139 2.80 6.91 11.34
CA SER A 139 3.09 8.33 11.27
C SER A 139 2.20 9.01 10.22
N LYS A 140 1.68 10.19 10.55
CA LYS A 140 0.93 11.06 9.63
C LYS A 140 1.83 11.85 8.68
N ASN A 141 3.05 11.35 8.47
CA ASN A 141 4.05 12.00 7.64
C ASN A 141 3.77 11.67 6.17
N ILE A 142 4.20 12.54 5.27
CA ILE A 142 4.35 12.20 3.86
C ILE A 142 5.45 11.17 3.75
N ARG A 143 5.12 10.01 3.19
CA ARG A 143 6.01 8.84 3.08
C ARG A 143 6.33 8.49 1.63
N ILE A 144 5.50 8.95 0.70
CA ILE A 144 5.64 8.71 -0.72
C ILE A 144 5.64 10.05 -1.46
N ILE A 145 6.61 10.23 -2.36
CA ILE A 145 6.53 11.25 -3.41
C ILE A 145 6.37 10.53 -4.74
N ALA A 146 5.30 10.86 -5.46
CA ALA A 146 5.03 10.38 -6.81
C ALA A 146 5.38 11.47 -7.81
N GLN A 147 6.39 11.21 -8.63
CA GLN A 147 6.96 12.17 -9.55
C GLN A 147 6.71 11.72 -11.00
N PRO A 148 6.04 12.56 -11.82
CA PRO A 148 5.97 12.36 -13.26
C PRO A 148 7.37 12.36 -13.91
N PRO A 149 7.56 11.71 -15.07
CA PRO A 149 8.79 11.87 -15.84
C PRO A 149 8.92 13.33 -16.31
N GLN A 150 10.15 13.81 -16.48
CA GLN A 150 10.39 15.13 -17.04
C GLN A 150 9.79 15.24 -18.46
N PRO A 151 9.15 16.38 -18.81
CA PRO A 151 8.73 16.64 -20.16
C PRO A 151 9.94 16.54 -21.09
N ALA A 152 9.82 15.82 -22.20
CA ALA A 152 10.85 15.84 -23.23
C ALA A 152 10.90 17.26 -23.81
N THR A 153 11.96 18.02 -23.51
CA THR A 153 12.23 19.30 -24.15
C THR A 153 12.34 19.07 -25.65
N THR A 154 11.35 19.55 -26.41
CA THR A 154 11.31 19.50 -27.88
C THR A 154 11.78 20.83 -28.43
#